data_AF-A0A1B6BZW7-F1
#
_entry.id   AF-A0A1B6BZW7-F1
#
_cell.length_a   1.000
_cell.length_b   1.000
_cell.length_c   1.000
_cell.angle_alpha   90.00
_cell.angle_beta   90.00
_cell.angle_gamma   90.00
#
_symmetry.space_group_name_H-M   'P 1'
#
loop_
_entity.id
_entity.type
_entity.pdbx_description
1 polymer ?
#
loop_
_entity_poly.entity_id
_entity_poly.type
_entity_poly.pdbx_seq_one_letter_code
_entity_poly.pdbx_strand_id
1 'polypeptide(L)'
;MSKHDREQLRRWLQETEENSSVYGDSEDGSVFGVEDRDELEEDHTFDHSDEVGEEEEPLALLLNDDMDVEIERVPQGAPSQGSFINPEFYLGKDRQTVWYLDPQVSSASRTPRHNIIPTFHRPGPQGRARHAQTPVSAFQCIIDDDIITKIVEYTNIYIDNIRARFERERDAQSCKLKSCNT
;
A
#
# COMPACT_ATOMS: atom_id res chain seq x y z
N MET A 1 -3.77 18.48 20.65
CA MET A 1 -4.63 18.94 19.54
C MET A 1 -4.71 20.44 19.59
N SER A 2 -4.26 21.09 18.52
CA SER A 2 -4.36 22.54 18.33
C SER A 2 -5.82 22.96 18.18
N LYS A 3 -6.12 24.23 18.47
CA LYS A 3 -7.46 24.80 18.20
C LYS A 3 -7.81 24.70 16.71
N HIS A 4 -6.79 24.83 15.86
CA HIS A 4 -6.91 24.67 14.41
C HIS A 4 -7.39 23.26 14.03
N ASP A 5 -6.83 22.22 14.64
CA ASP A 5 -7.21 20.83 14.38
C ASP A 5 -8.69 20.56 14.73
N ARG A 6 -9.21 21.23 15.78
CA ARG A 6 -10.62 21.09 16.20
C ARG A 6 -11.58 21.78 15.24
N GLU A 7 -11.18 22.89 14.63
CA GLU A 7 -12.00 23.59 13.63
C GLU A 7 -12.04 22.81 12.31
N GLN A 8 -10.91 22.24 11.88
CA GLN A 8 -10.86 21.40 10.68
C GLN A 8 -11.79 20.18 10.82
N LEU A 9 -11.77 19.51 11.98
CA LEU A 9 -12.66 18.39 12.27
C LEU A 9 -14.14 18.78 12.27
N ARG A 10 -14.52 19.97 12.78
CA ARG A 10 -15.91 20.44 12.72
C ARG A 10 -16.37 20.69 11.29
N ARG A 11 -15.47 21.21 10.43
CA ARG A 11 -15.80 21.48 9.02
C ARG A 11 -16.06 20.19 8.25
N TRP A 12 -15.21 19.17 8.46
CA TRP A 12 -15.40 17.85 7.84
C TRP A 12 -16.71 17.18 8.25
N LEU A 13 -17.13 17.31 9.51
CA LEU A 13 -18.40 16.73 9.97
C LEU A 13 -19.62 17.43 9.36
N GLN A 14 -19.57 18.74 9.16
CA GLN A 14 -20.70 19.49 8.58
C GLN A 14 -20.88 19.19 7.08
N GLU A 15 -19.78 18.97 6.35
CA GLU A 15 -19.82 18.56 4.94
C GLU A 15 -20.43 17.13 4.76
N THR A 16 -20.37 16.27 5.78
CA THR A 16 -20.96 14.93 5.71
C THR A 16 -22.46 14.88 5.97
N GLU A 17 -23.01 15.81 6.77
CA GLU A 17 -24.45 15.83 7.08
C GLU A 17 -25.27 16.36 5.89
N GLU A 18 -24.76 17.32 5.12
CA GLU A 18 -25.45 17.87 3.95
C GLU A 18 -25.44 16.90 2.75
N ASN A 19 -24.48 15.99 2.65
CA ASN A 19 -24.39 15.00 1.57
C ASN A 19 -25.12 13.67 1.87
N SER A 20 -25.71 13.51 3.07
CA SER A 20 -26.42 12.28 3.46
C SER A 20 -27.94 12.32 3.15
N SER A 21 -28.48 13.45 2.69
CA SER A 21 -29.94 13.67 2.56
C SER A 21 -30.55 13.23 1.21
N VAL A 22 -29.84 12.51 0.34
CA VAL A 22 -30.30 12.20 -1.04
C VAL A 22 -31.07 10.87 -1.17
N TYR A 23 -31.20 10.07 -0.11
CA TYR A 23 -32.05 8.88 -0.15
C TYR A 23 -33.37 9.14 0.58
N GLY A 24 -34.32 9.68 -0.19
CA GLY A 24 -35.71 9.83 0.19
C GLY A 24 -36.42 8.49 0.29
N ASP A 25 -37.01 8.28 1.46
CA ASP A 25 -37.99 7.26 1.80
C ASP A 25 -39.28 7.46 0.97
N SER A 26 -39.61 6.47 0.14
CA SER A 26 -40.91 6.36 -0.56
C SER A 26 -41.43 4.94 -0.40
N GLU A 27 -42.39 4.78 0.52
CA GLU A 27 -43.22 3.60 0.68
C GLU A 27 -44.42 3.63 -0.28
N ASP A 28 -44.39 2.87 -1.37
CA ASP A 28 -45.48 2.05 -1.96
C ASP A 28 -44.82 1.20 -3.07
N GLY A 29 -45.26 0.04 -3.52
CA GLY A 29 -46.47 -0.75 -3.35
C GLY A 29 -46.24 -2.08 -4.09
N SER A 30 -46.93 -3.12 -3.64
CA SER A 30 -46.88 -4.50 -4.14
C SER A 30 -47.02 -4.63 -5.68
N VAL A 31 -46.08 -5.32 -6.34
CA VAL A 31 -46.35 -6.07 -7.60
C VAL A 31 -45.59 -7.39 -7.58
N PHE A 32 -46.34 -8.47 -7.33
CA PHE A 32 -45.98 -9.82 -7.75
C PHE A 32 -45.97 -9.86 -9.29
N GLY A 33 -44.92 -10.44 -9.87
CA GLY A 33 -44.82 -10.69 -11.30
C GLY A 33 -43.60 -11.55 -11.62
N VAL A 34 -43.77 -12.86 -11.52
CA VAL A 34 -42.85 -13.86 -12.09
C VAL A 34 -42.87 -13.74 -13.61
N GLU A 35 -41.73 -13.45 -14.22
CA GLU A 35 -41.44 -13.81 -15.61
C GLU A 35 -40.00 -14.32 -15.68
N ASP A 36 -39.88 -15.62 -15.94
CA ASP A 36 -38.64 -16.26 -16.36
C ASP A 36 -38.12 -15.58 -17.64
N ARG A 37 -36.86 -15.12 -17.61
CA ARG A 37 -36.14 -14.75 -18.83
C ARG A 37 -34.69 -15.18 -18.71
N ASP A 38 -34.42 -16.35 -19.26
CA ASP A 38 -33.09 -16.75 -19.70
C ASP A 38 -32.50 -15.72 -20.69
N GLU A 39 -31.17 -15.73 -20.80
CA GLU A 39 -30.31 -14.97 -21.73
C GLU A 39 -29.83 -13.57 -21.29
N LEU A 40 -28.60 -13.52 -20.78
CA LEU A 40 -27.57 -12.59 -21.23
C LEU A 40 -26.18 -13.28 -21.16
N GLU A 41 -25.67 -13.74 -22.31
CA GLU A 41 -24.23 -13.87 -22.52
C GLU A 41 -23.69 -12.45 -22.80
N GLU A 42 -22.93 -11.89 -21.86
CA GLU A 42 -22.25 -10.60 -22.05
C GLU A 42 -20.80 -10.88 -22.49
N ASP A 43 -20.55 -10.75 -23.79
CA ASP A 43 -19.24 -10.82 -24.44
C ASP A 43 -18.42 -9.57 -24.08
N HIS A 44 -17.56 -9.69 -23.07
CA HIS A 44 -16.57 -8.67 -22.75
C HIS A 44 -15.39 -8.77 -23.72
N THR A 45 -15.47 -8.04 -24.84
CA THR A 45 -14.27 -7.72 -25.61
C THR A 45 -13.42 -6.71 -24.81
N PHE A 46 -12.34 -7.21 -24.22
CA PHE A 46 -11.33 -6.40 -23.54
C PHE A 46 -10.44 -5.72 -24.61
N ASP A 47 -10.78 -4.48 -24.96
CA ASP A 47 -9.95 -3.61 -25.80
C ASP A 47 -8.80 -3.02 -24.96
N HIS A 48 -7.58 -3.52 -25.16
CA HIS A 48 -6.37 -2.99 -24.55
C HIS A 48 -5.75 -1.97 -25.51
N SER A 49 -6.19 -0.73 -25.42
CA SER A 49 -5.50 0.39 -26.05
C SER A 49 -4.30 0.79 -25.19
N ASP A 50 -3.11 0.33 -25.59
CA ASP A 50 -1.82 0.81 -25.09
C ASP A 50 -1.59 2.25 -25.61
N GLU A 51 -1.91 3.26 -24.81
CA GLU A 51 -1.41 4.63 -25.03
C GLU A 51 0.06 4.70 -24.60
N VAL A 52 0.94 4.81 -25.59
CA VAL A 52 2.37 5.07 -25.44
C VAL A 52 2.56 6.53 -25.04
N GLY A 53 2.83 6.76 -23.76
CA GLY A 53 3.17 8.07 -23.20
C GLY A 53 4.55 8.55 -23.69
N GLU A 54 4.59 9.85 -23.96
CA GLU A 54 5.55 10.58 -24.79
C GLU A 54 7.01 10.64 -24.28
N GLU A 55 7.86 10.95 -25.24
CA GLU A 55 9.32 10.96 -25.22
C GLU A 55 9.83 12.25 -24.50
N GLU A 56 10.47 12.09 -23.34
CA GLU A 56 11.12 13.21 -22.64
C GLU A 56 12.51 13.48 -23.24
N GLU A 57 12.65 14.60 -23.96
CA GLU A 57 13.91 15.11 -24.49
C GLU A 57 14.94 15.43 -23.38
N PRO A 58 16.23 15.06 -23.54
CA PRO A 58 17.25 15.44 -22.58
C PRO A 58 17.61 16.94 -22.74
N LEU A 59 17.21 17.74 -21.75
CA LEU A 59 17.67 19.12 -21.48
C LEU A 59 19.19 19.16 -21.24
N ALA A 60 19.96 19.02 -22.32
CA ALA A 60 21.42 19.07 -22.31
C ALA A 60 21.93 20.27 -23.09
N LEU A 61 21.46 21.50 -22.82
CA LEU A 61 21.94 22.67 -23.58
C LEU A 61 21.88 24.05 -22.91
N LEU A 62 21.98 24.23 -21.59
CA LEU A 62 22.21 25.58 -21.04
C LEU A 62 23.08 25.56 -19.78
N LEU A 63 24.41 25.65 -19.94
CA LEU A 63 25.33 26.38 -19.07
C LEU A 63 26.74 26.35 -19.70
N ASN A 64 26.88 27.07 -20.81
CA ASN A 64 28.16 27.70 -21.15
C ASN A 64 28.05 29.15 -20.69
N ASP A 65 28.55 29.44 -19.49
CA ASP A 65 28.96 30.79 -19.12
C ASP A 65 30.40 30.68 -18.63
N ASP A 66 31.31 31.01 -19.55
CA ASP A 66 32.71 31.35 -19.25
C ASP A 66 32.72 32.52 -18.25
N MET A 67 32.97 32.22 -16.99
CA MET A 67 33.35 33.21 -15.98
C MET A 67 34.79 32.92 -15.57
N ASP A 68 35.72 33.54 -16.30
CA ASP A 68 37.11 33.69 -15.90
C ASP A 68 37.18 34.46 -14.57
N VAL A 69 37.25 33.73 -13.45
CA VAL A 69 37.66 34.30 -12.17
C VAL A 69 39.15 34.03 -12.01
N GLU A 70 39.97 35.06 -12.25
CA GLU A 70 41.38 35.07 -11.86
C GLU A 70 41.49 34.90 -10.34
N ILE A 71 41.84 33.68 -9.90
CA ILE A 71 42.20 33.43 -8.50
C ILE A 71 43.69 33.77 -8.36
N GLU A 72 43.96 34.93 -7.76
CA GLU A 72 45.30 35.33 -7.37
C GLU A 72 45.84 34.37 -6.30
N ARG A 73 46.67 33.40 -6.72
CA ARG A 73 47.33 32.46 -5.80
C ARG A 73 48.43 33.18 -5.04
N VAL A 74 48.16 33.56 -3.80
CA VAL A 74 49.21 33.98 -2.85
C VAL A 74 50.06 32.75 -2.50
N PRO A 75 51.38 32.75 -2.77
CA PRO A 75 52.23 31.62 -2.40
C PRO A 75 52.54 31.70 -0.90
N GLN A 76 51.89 30.86 -0.08
CA GLN A 76 52.33 30.68 1.30
C GLN A 76 53.50 29.69 1.36
N GLY A 77 54.55 30.15 2.04
CA GLY A 77 55.83 29.49 2.19
C GLY A 77 55.78 28.17 2.98
N ALA A 78 56.96 27.54 3.00
CA ALA A 78 57.29 26.22 3.50
C ALA A 78 56.71 25.84 4.90
N PRO A 79 56.55 24.53 5.17
CA PRO A 79 55.80 24.02 6.32
C PRO A 79 56.64 24.06 7.60
N SER A 80 56.08 24.61 8.68
CA SER A 80 56.56 24.40 10.05
C SER A 80 55.65 23.41 10.78
N GLN A 81 56.27 22.67 11.69
CA GLN A 81 55.83 21.40 12.26
C GLN A 81 54.51 21.48 13.04
N GLY A 82 53.67 20.43 12.90
CA GLY A 82 52.60 20.10 13.85
C GLY A 82 51.18 20.51 13.45
N SER A 83 50.87 20.66 12.17
CA SER A 83 49.51 21.00 11.73
C SER A 83 48.59 19.79 11.89
N PHE A 84 47.74 19.81 12.92
CA PHE A 84 46.48 19.09 12.88
C PHE A 84 45.79 19.53 11.59
N ILE A 85 45.54 18.58 10.68
CA ILE A 85 44.81 18.84 9.44
C ILE A 85 43.42 19.28 9.89
N ASN A 86 43.17 20.59 9.96
CA ASN A 86 41.83 21.10 10.14
C ASN A 86 41.08 20.70 8.86
N PRO A 87 40.12 19.77 8.91
CA PRO A 87 39.44 19.35 7.70
C PRO A 87 38.69 20.56 7.15
N GLU A 88 38.83 20.80 5.85
CA GLU A 88 38.12 21.87 5.18
C GLU A 88 36.61 21.58 5.25
N PHE A 89 35.80 22.58 5.60
CA PHE A 89 34.35 22.43 5.73
C PHE A 89 33.60 23.69 5.30
N TYR A 90 32.37 23.50 4.84
CA TYR A 90 31.39 24.56 4.66
C TYR A 90 30.45 24.65 5.87
N LEU A 91 30.16 25.87 6.31
CA LEU A 91 29.20 26.12 7.39
C LEU A 91 27.84 26.53 6.79
N GLY A 92 26.78 25.87 7.22
CA GLY A 92 25.41 26.17 6.84
C GLY A 92 24.95 27.56 7.29
N LYS A 93 23.92 28.09 6.64
CA LYS A 93 23.34 29.42 6.97
C LYS A 93 22.80 29.49 8.40
N ASP A 94 22.40 28.35 8.96
CA ASP A 94 21.97 28.17 10.35
C ASP A 94 23.11 28.26 11.37
N ARG A 95 24.37 28.34 10.90
CA ARG A 95 25.61 28.32 11.68
C ARG A 95 25.78 27.08 12.56
N GLN A 96 25.01 26.02 12.30
CA GLN A 96 25.03 24.78 13.06
C GLN A 96 25.42 23.60 12.20
N THR A 97 24.94 23.57 10.95
CA THR A 97 25.23 22.46 10.05
C THR A 97 26.62 22.62 9.46
N VAL A 98 27.50 21.63 9.68
CA VAL A 98 28.87 21.60 9.15
C VAL A 98 28.98 20.51 8.08
N TRP A 99 29.43 20.89 6.89
CA TRP A 99 29.65 20.00 5.76
C TRP A 99 31.14 19.87 5.50
N TYR A 100 31.75 18.77 5.92
CA TYR A 100 33.16 18.48 5.63
C TYR A 100 33.35 18.17 4.14
N LEU A 101 34.38 18.73 3.51
CA LEU A 101 34.71 18.47 2.11
C LEU A 101 35.20 17.03 1.92
N ASP A 102 36.02 16.57 2.86
CA ASP A 102 36.52 15.19 2.87
C ASP A 102 35.57 14.26 3.64
N PRO A 103 35.35 13.02 3.15
CA PRO A 103 34.57 12.02 3.87
C PRO A 103 35.15 11.75 5.27
N GLN A 104 34.40 12.10 6.32
CA GLN A 104 34.81 11.84 7.71
C GLN A 104 34.58 10.39 8.15
N VAL A 105 34.12 9.52 7.24
CA VAL A 105 33.94 8.10 7.53
C VAL A 105 35.30 7.40 7.52
N SER A 106 35.60 6.65 8.57
CA SER A 106 36.81 5.84 8.61
C SER A 106 36.83 4.91 7.40
N SER A 107 37.94 4.86 6.66
CA SER A 107 38.16 3.92 5.55
C SER A 107 38.03 2.44 5.96
N ALA A 108 38.04 2.16 7.26
CA ALA A 108 37.79 0.84 7.85
C ALA A 108 36.31 0.49 8.03
N SER A 109 35.38 1.43 7.80
CA SER A 109 33.95 1.13 7.82
C SER A 109 33.61 0.36 6.54
N ARG A 110 33.53 -0.97 6.67
CA ARG A 110 33.08 -1.83 5.58
C ARG A 110 31.58 -1.61 5.40
N THR A 111 31.20 -0.67 4.55
CA THR A 111 29.86 -0.67 3.96
C THR A 111 29.68 -2.05 3.31
N PRO A 112 28.67 -2.85 3.70
CA PRO A 112 28.46 -4.15 3.09
C PRO A 112 28.32 -4.00 1.57
N ARG A 113 28.86 -4.95 0.80
CA ARG A 113 28.89 -4.92 -0.67
C ARG A 113 27.51 -4.88 -1.33
N HIS A 114 26.43 -5.02 -0.55
CA HIS A 114 25.05 -4.97 -1.01
C HIS A 114 24.13 -4.47 0.11
N ASN A 115 22.99 -3.90 -0.26
CA ASN A 115 21.92 -3.56 0.67
C ASN A 115 21.38 -4.84 1.31
N ILE A 116 21.55 -5.01 2.62
CA ILE A 116 20.98 -6.12 3.37
C ILE A 116 19.49 -5.80 3.55
N ILE A 117 18.65 -6.18 2.57
CA ILE A 117 17.20 -6.16 2.74
C ILE A 117 16.85 -7.41 3.57
N PRO A 118 16.35 -7.24 4.81
CA PRO A 118 15.98 -8.36 5.66
C PRO A 118 14.95 -9.25 4.96
N THR A 119 15.01 -10.55 5.21
CA THR A 119 14.14 -11.54 4.56
C THR A 119 12.65 -11.23 4.77
N PHE A 120 12.29 -10.58 5.89
CA PHE A 120 10.91 -10.17 6.21
C PHE A 120 10.41 -8.96 5.40
N HIS A 121 11.31 -8.18 4.80
CA HIS A 121 10.98 -7.02 3.94
C HIS A 121 10.94 -7.36 2.45
N ARG A 122 11.17 -8.64 2.08
CA ARG A 122 11.13 -9.03 0.68
C ARG A 122 9.68 -9.19 0.22
N PRO A 123 9.32 -8.61 -0.94
CA PRO A 123 8.01 -8.83 -1.52
C PRO A 123 7.84 -10.30 -1.92
N GLY A 124 6.67 -10.85 -1.67
CA GLY A 124 6.32 -12.22 -2.03
C GLY A 124 5.62 -13.00 -0.91
N PRO A 125 5.14 -14.22 -1.21
CA PRO A 125 4.45 -15.06 -0.25
C PRO A 125 5.38 -15.47 0.89
N GLN A 126 4.93 -15.27 2.12
CA GLN A 126 5.68 -15.57 3.34
C GLN A 126 5.04 -16.76 4.09
N GLY A 127 5.84 -17.44 4.91
CA GLY A 127 5.37 -18.53 5.78
C GLY A 127 4.72 -19.68 5.00
N ARG A 128 3.53 -20.12 5.44
CA ARG A 128 2.77 -21.24 4.85
C ARG A 128 2.47 -21.04 3.36
N ALA A 129 2.20 -19.81 2.95
CA ALA A 129 1.87 -19.48 1.56
C ALA A 129 3.05 -19.70 0.60
N ARG A 130 4.30 -19.69 1.11
CA ARG A 130 5.49 -19.99 0.29
C ARG A 130 5.53 -21.45 -0.17
N HIS A 131 4.90 -22.35 0.57
CA HIS A 131 4.94 -23.79 0.33
C HIS A 131 3.66 -24.31 -0.38
N ALA A 132 2.68 -23.44 -0.62
CA ALA A 132 1.45 -23.79 -1.33
C ALA A 132 1.76 -24.06 -2.82
N GLN A 133 1.73 -25.33 -3.22
CA GLN A 133 1.97 -25.77 -4.61
C GLN A 133 0.68 -25.91 -5.42
N THR A 134 -0.46 -25.99 -4.75
CA THR A 134 -1.76 -26.17 -5.39
C THR A 134 -2.67 -24.96 -5.15
N PRO A 135 -3.57 -24.61 -6.09
CA PRO A 135 -4.53 -23.52 -5.89
C PRO A 135 -5.37 -23.69 -4.62
N VAL A 136 -5.75 -24.94 -4.30
CA VAL A 136 -6.51 -25.26 -3.09
C VAL A 136 -5.69 -24.93 -1.83
N SER A 137 -4.41 -25.33 -1.78
CA SER A 137 -3.54 -25.01 -0.63
C SER A 137 -3.28 -23.51 -0.49
N ALA A 138 -3.23 -22.77 -1.61
CA ALA A 138 -3.09 -21.32 -1.59
C ALA A 138 -4.36 -20.64 -1.07
N PHE A 139 -5.55 -21.14 -1.48
CA PHE A 139 -6.83 -20.65 -0.99
C PHE A 139 -7.02 -20.91 0.51
N GLN A 140 -6.60 -22.09 0.99
CA GLN A 140 -6.59 -22.41 2.42
C GLN A 140 -5.67 -21.48 3.23
N CYS A 141 -4.66 -20.85 2.61
CA CYS A 141 -3.86 -19.84 3.31
C CYS A 141 -4.62 -18.54 3.56
N ILE A 142 -5.72 -18.30 2.85
CA ILE A 142 -6.61 -17.13 3.00
C ILE A 142 -7.79 -17.50 3.91
N ILE A 143 -8.42 -18.65 3.64
CA ILE A 143 -9.56 -19.18 4.40
C ILE A 143 -9.15 -20.46 5.12
N ASP A 144 -8.93 -20.32 6.43
CA ASP A 144 -8.61 -21.44 7.31
C ASP A 144 -9.86 -22.25 7.70
N ASP A 145 -9.66 -23.51 8.09
CA ASP A 145 -10.73 -24.41 8.53
C ASP A 145 -11.52 -23.85 9.72
N ASP A 146 -10.88 -23.05 10.58
CA ASP A 146 -11.54 -22.33 11.69
C ASP A 146 -12.60 -21.34 11.18
N ILE A 147 -12.32 -20.65 10.07
CA ILE A 147 -13.26 -19.71 9.44
C ILE A 147 -14.44 -20.48 8.88
N ILE A 148 -14.17 -21.58 8.19
CA ILE A 148 -15.22 -22.44 7.61
C ILE A 148 -16.10 -23.01 8.74
N THR A 149 -15.49 -23.46 9.84
CA THR A 149 -16.20 -23.97 11.01
C THR A 149 -17.13 -22.92 11.60
N LYS A 150 -16.65 -21.68 11.80
CA LYS A 150 -17.49 -20.57 12.28
C LYS A 150 -18.64 -20.25 11.35
N ILE A 151 -18.40 -20.23 10.03
CA ILE A 151 -19.46 -20.03 9.04
C ILE A 151 -20.53 -21.11 9.22
N VAL A 152 -20.15 -22.37 9.27
CA VAL A 152 -21.08 -23.49 9.45
C VAL A 152 -21.87 -23.38 10.76
N GLU A 153 -21.20 -23.04 11.86
CA GLU A 153 -21.84 -22.86 13.18
C GLU A 153 -22.90 -21.75 13.14
N TYR A 154 -22.54 -20.55 12.69
CA TYR A 154 -23.48 -19.42 12.66
C TYR A 154 -24.60 -19.62 11.64
N THR A 155 -24.31 -20.23 10.49
CA THR A 155 -25.35 -20.58 9.52
C THR A 155 -26.32 -21.60 10.10
N ASN A 156 -25.85 -22.60 10.85
CA ASN A 156 -26.72 -23.57 11.50
C ASN A 156 -27.62 -22.94 12.57
N ILE A 157 -27.08 -22.03 13.39
CA ILE A 157 -27.88 -21.25 14.34
C ILE A 157 -29.00 -20.49 13.62
N TYR A 158 -28.69 -19.88 12.48
CA TYR A 158 -29.68 -19.18 11.67
C TYR A 158 -30.73 -20.14 11.08
N ILE A 159 -30.30 -21.28 10.53
CA ILE A 159 -31.20 -22.31 10.00
C ILE A 159 -32.18 -22.79 11.07
N ASP A 160 -31.70 -23.05 12.28
CA ASP A 160 -32.55 -23.49 13.40
C ASP A 160 -33.63 -22.45 13.73
N ASN A 161 -33.33 -21.15 13.64
CA ASN A 161 -34.29 -20.07 13.88
C ASN A 161 -35.38 -19.99 12.81
N ILE A 162 -35.07 -20.32 11.56
CA ILE A 162 -36.03 -20.24 10.45
C ILE A 162 -36.68 -21.59 10.11
N ARG A 163 -36.22 -22.71 10.68
CA ARG A 163 -36.66 -24.07 10.34
C ARG A 163 -38.19 -24.24 10.41
N ALA A 164 -38.83 -23.63 11.41
CA ALA A 164 -40.29 -23.72 11.59
C ALA A 164 -41.11 -23.07 10.45
N ARG A 165 -40.49 -22.24 9.61
CA ARG A 165 -41.14 -21.59 8.47
C ARG A 165 -41.28 -22.51 7.24
N PHE A 166 -40.63 -23.66 7.26
CA PHE A 166 -40.62 -24.60 6.13
C PHE A 166 -41.45 -25.84 6.45
N GLU A 167 -42.29 -26.26 5.50
CA GLU A 167 -43.11 -27.48 5.64
C GLU A 167 -42.28 -28.75 5.45
N ARG A 168 -41.23 -28.69 4.62
CA ARG A 168 -40.38 -29.83 4.29
C ARG A 168 -39.06 -29.73 5.03
N GLU A 169 -38.69 -30.81 5.73
CA GLU A 169 -37.46 -30.87 6.51
C GLU A 169 -36.18 -30.64 5.67
N ARG A 170 -36.19 -31.10 4.42
CA ARG A 170 -35.08 -30.92 3.46
C ARG A 170 -34.78 -29.46 3.12
N ASP A 171 -35.74 -28.55 3.27
CA ASP A 171 -35.58 -27.15 2.87
C ASP A 171 -34.84 -26.33 3.95
N ALA A 172 -34.80 -26.83 5.19
CA ALA A 172 -34.08 -26.23 6.32
C ALA A 172 -33.09 -27.22 6.96
N GLN A 173 -32.36 -27.93 6.11
CA GLN A 173 -31.35 -28.90 6.53
C GLN A 173 -30.06 -28.20 6.95
N SER A 174 -29.50 -28.61 8.09
CA SER A 174 -28.25 -28.05 8.62
C SER A 174 -27.06 -28.23 7.67
N CYS A 175 -26.24 -27.19 7.55
CA CYS A 175 -24.96 -27.23 6.86
C CYS A 175 -23.99 -28.15 7.62
N LYS A 176 -23.29 -29.02 6.89
CA LYS A 176 -22.28 -29.95 7.43
C LYS A 176 -20.98 -29.79 6.65
N LEU A 177 -19.86 -29.81 7.38
CA LEU A 177 -18.55 -30.00 6.75
C LEU A 177 -18.50 -31.41 6.17
N LYS A 178 -18.12 -31.53 4.90
CA LYS A 178 -17.85 -32.85 4.30
C LYS A 178 -16.52 -33.34 4.84
N SER A 179 -16.54 -34.31 5.75
CA SER A 179 -15.32 -34.99 6.17
C SER A 179 -14.80 -35.83 5.00
N CYS A 180 -13.68 -35.44 4.40
CA CYS A 180 -12.90 -36.35 3.58
C CYS A 180 -12.17 -37.30 4.55
N ASN A 181 -12.61 -38.56 4.60
CA ASN A 181 -11.82 -39.61 5.24
C ASN A 181 -10.46 -39.67 4.51
N THR A 182 -9.39 -39.46 5.27
CA THR A 182 -8.00 -39.52 4.78
C THR A 182 -7.53 -40.96 4.74
#